data_AF-A0A976DK52-F1
#
_entry.id   AF-A0A976DK52-F1
#
_cell.length_a   1.000
_cell.length_b   1.000
_cell.length_c   1.000
_cell.angle_alpha   90.00
_cell.angle_beta   90.00
_cell.angle_gamma   90.00
#
_symmetry.space_group_name_H-M   'P 1'
#
loop_
_entity.id
_entity.type
_entity.pdbx_description
1 polymer ?
#
loop_
_entity_poly.entity_id
_entity_poly.type
_entity_poly.pdbx_seq_one_letter_code
_entity_poly.pdbx_strand_id
1 'polypeptide(L)'
;LGIFGSIDMNRNDYQSGWDTDQFPNNHAEKAVAFYEILKAGGFTTGGVNFDAKIRRQSLDPEDLILAHVGGMDTCARALKSAAALMESGEMEAAVKARYAGWTDPKAQAMLKGSLEAAAARVTAEGIEPQPKSGRQERLENLWNRYV
;
A
#
# COMPACT_ATOMS: atom_id res chain seq x y z
N LEU A 1 -16.04 -1.83 -0.14
CA LEU A 1 -16.72 -0.52 -0.31
C LEU A 1 -16.57 0.03 -1.72
N GLY A 2 -15.48 -0.22 -2.45
CA GLY A 2 -15.39 0.18 -3.88
C GLY A 2 -15.47 1.69 -4.09
N ILE A 3 -15.07 2.46 -3.08
CA ILE A 3 -15.20 3.93 -3.00
C ILE A 3 -13.95 4.68 -3.47
N PHE A 4 -12.95 3.97 -4.02
CA PHE A 4 -11.76 4.60 -4.55
C PHE A 4 -12.12 5.36 -5.84
N GLY A 5 -11.95 6.69 -5.83
CA GLY A 5 -12.29 7.57 -6.95
C GLY A 5 -11.07 8.09 -7.70
N SER A 6 -10.23 8.86 -7.01
CA SER A 6 -9.06 9.56 -7.57
C SER A 6 -8.01 9.79 -6.46
N ILE A 7 -6.83 10.28 -6.83
CA ILE A 7 -5.83 10.74 -5.86
C ILE A 7 -5.34 12.15 -6.16
N ASP A 8 -4.96 12.84 -5.10
CA ASP A 8 -4.11 14.03 -5.13
C ASP A 8 -2.69 13.62 -4.76
N MET A 9 -1.78 13.82 -5.70
CA MET A 9 -0.40 13.38 -5.64
C MET A 9 0.52 14.52 -5.24
N ASN A 10 0.85 14.53 -3.96
CA ASN A 10 1.85 15.40 -3.39
C ASN A 10 2.65 14.61 -2.32
N ARG A 11 3.47 15.32 -1.57
CA ARG A 11 4.09 14.82 -0.35
C ARG A 11 4.11 15.93 0.69
N ASN A 12 4.23 15.50 1.94
CA ASN A 12 4.55 16.40 3.02
C ASN A 12 6.00 16.22 3.50
N ASP A 13 6.41 17.04 4.45
CA ASP A 13 7.61 16.86 5.26
C ASP A 13 7.22 16.17 6.58
N TYR A 14 7.77 14.99 6.86
CA TYR A 14 7.39 14.19 8.03
C TYR A 14 7.71 14.85 9.38
N GLN A 15 8.58 15.87 9.39
CA GLN A 15 8.93 16.63 10.58
C GLN A 15 8.08 17.92 10.71
N SER A 16 7.24 18.23 9.73
CA SER A 16 6.41 19.43 9.68
C SER A 16 4.94 19.09 9.92
N GLY A 17 4.34 19.71 10.94
CA GLY A 17 2.94 19.46 11.33
C GLY A 17 1.88 20.18 10.50
N TRP A 18 2.23 20.72 9.34
CA TRP A 18 1.34 21.44 8.44
C TRP A 18 1.52 20.96 7.00
N ASP A 19 0.56 21.28 6.12
CA ASP A 19 0.62 20.85 4.73
C ASP A 19 1.63 21.67 3.91
N THR A 20 2.59 20.98 3.31
CA THR A 20 3.62 21.61 2.48
C THR A 20 3.34 21.53 0.99
N ASP A 21 2.39 20.70 0.55
CA ASP A 21 2.00 20.50 -0.87
C ASP A 21 3.22 20.33 -1.79
N GLN A 22 4.19 19.51 -1.41
CA GLN A 22 5.39 19.31 -2.24
C GLN A 22 5.09 18.33 -3.37
N PHE A 23 5.71 18.54 -4.53
CA PHE A 23 5.73 17.51 -5.58
C PHE A 23 6.36 16.22 -5.05
N PRO A 24 5.89 15.02 -5.46
CA PRO A 24 6.48 13.77 -5.03
C PRO A 24 7.90 13.64 -5.56
N ASN A 25 8.81 13.12 -4.74
CA ASN A 25 10.22 12.92 -5.12
C ASN A 25 10.76 11.53 -4.76
N ASN A 26 9.96 10.69 -4.10
CA ASN A 26 10.35 9.36 -3.66
C ASN A 26 9.44 8.31 -4.32
N HIS A 27 9.93 7.67 -5.37
CA HIS A 27 9.18 6.66 -6.11
C HIS A 27 8.92 5.39 -5.27
N ALA A 28 9.83 5.02 -4.36
CA ALA A 28 9.66 3.84 -3.52
C ALA A 28 8.48 4.00 -2.55
N GLU A 29 8.31 5.20 -1.98
CA GLU A 29 7.12 5.54 -1.17
C GLU A 29 5.84 5.57 -2.02
N LYS A 30 5.89 6.14 -3.23
CA LYS A 30 4.70 6.23 -4.09
C LYS A 30 4.30 4.88 -4.68
N ALA A 31 5.23 3.95 -4.85
CA ALA A 31 4.94 2.62 -5.38
C ALA A 31 3.94 1.87 -4.50
N VAL A 32 3.92 2.10 -3.17
CA VAL A 32 2.93 1.52 -2.25
C VAL A 32 1.52 1.96 -2.61
N ALA A 33 1.32 3.25 -2.88
CA ALA A 33 0.02 3.78 -3.31
C ALA A 33 -0.41 3.19 -4.66
N PHE A 34 0.50 3.14 -5.65
CA PHE A 34 0.20 2.54 -6.95
C PHE A 34 -0.09 1.04 -6.86
N TYR A 35 0.56 0.30 -5.96
CA TYR A 35 0.26 -1.11 -5.74
C TYR A 35 -1.19 -1.31 -5.29
N GLU A 36 -1.66 -0.52 -4.32
CA GLU A 36 -3.07 -0.58 -3.88
C GLU A 36 -4.05 -0.14 -4.96
N ILE A 37 -3.70 0.88 -5.75
CA ILE A 37 -4.52 1.33 -6.89
C ILE A 37 -4.68 0.22 -7.93
N LEU A 38 -3.58 -0.44 -8.31
CA LEU A 38 -3.62 -1.57 -9.23
C LEU A 38 -4.43 -2.73 -8.66
N LYS A 39 -4.28 -3.01 -7.36
CA LYS A 39 -5.01 -4.09 -6.67
C LYS A 39 -6.51 -3.83 -6.62
N ALA A 40 -6.91 -2.56 -6.57
CA ALA A 40 -8.29 -2.13 -6.66
C ALA A 40 -8.87 -2.14 -8.09
N GLY A 41 -8.06 -2.47 -9.11
CA GLY A 41 -8.47 -2.49 -10.51
C GLY A 41 -8.15 -1.21 -11.29
N GLY A 42 -7.38 -0.29 -10.71
CA GLY A 42 -6.99 0.97 -11.34
C GLY A 42 -8.04 2.08 -11.23
N PHE A 43 -7.81 3.17 -11.96
CA PHE A 43 -8.76 4.28 -12.06
C PHE A 43 -9.87 3.97 -13.06
N THR A 44 -11.09 4.42 -12.77
CA THR A 44 -12.21 4.40 -13.71
C THR A 44 -12.42 5.76 -14.35
N THR A 45 -12.70 6.79 -13.53
CA THR A 45 -12.93 8.18 -13.97
C THR A 45 -11.98 9.19 -13.32
N GLY A 46 -11.26 8.80 -12.27
CA GLY A 46 -10.24 9.63 -11.63
C GLY A 46 -8.88 9.53 -12.30
N GLY A 47 -7.87 10.04 -11.61
CA GLY A 47 -6.49 9.98 -12.07
C GLY A 47 -5.52 10.46 -11.00
N VAL A 48 -4.35 10.91 -11.46
CA VAL A 48 -3.28 11.44 -10.64
C VAL A 48 -3.27 12.95 -10.80
N ASN A 49 -3.97 13.67 -9.91
CA ASN A 49 -3.95 15.13 -9.87
C ASN A 49 -2.72 15.60 -9.09
N PHE A 50 -1.95 16.57 -9.61
CA PHE A 50 -0.85 17.16 -8.84
C PHE A 50 -1.37 18.34 -8.02
N ASP A 51 -1.95 18.05 -6.85
CA ASP A 51 -2.25 19.07 -5.83
C ASP A 51 -0.97 19.44 -5.07
N ALA A 52 -0.03 20.05 -5.80
CA ALA A 52 1.31 20.38 -5.36
C ALA A 52 1.73 21.74 -5.89
N LYS A 53 2.63 22.40 -5.17
CA LYS A 53 3.17 23.72 -5.52
C LYS A 53 4.69 23.71 -5.57
N ILE A 54 5.27 24.58 -6.40
CA ILE A 54 6.70 24.89 -6.34
C ILE A 54 7.04 25.54 -4.99
N ARG A 55 8.31 25.51 -4.60
CA ARG A 55 8.73 26.08 -3.32
C ARG A 55 8.73 27.59 -3.39
N ARG A 56 8.57 28.27 -2.26
CA ARG A 56 8.60 29.74 -2.19
C ARG A 56 9.89 30.34 -2.79
N GLN A 57 10.99 29.59 -2.77
CA GLN A 57 12.30 30.00 -3.29
C GLN A 57 12.56 29.50 -4.73
N SER A 58 11.67 28.70 -5.30
CA SER A 58 11.64 28.36 -6.72
C SER A 58 10.87 29.48 -7.44
N LEU A 59 11.61 30.43 -7.98
CA LEU A 59 11.09 31.73 -8.42
C LEU A 59 11.01 31.85 -9.94
N ASP A 60 11.70 30.96 -10.67
CA ASP A 60 11.78 31.03 -12.11
C ASP A 60 10.61 30.26 -12.75
N PRO A 61 10.01 30.75 -13.85
CA PRO A 61 8.89 30.05 -14.49
C PRO A 61 9.21 28.60 -14.89
N GLU A 62 10.48 28.29 -15.19
CA GLU A 62 10.91 26.93 -15.53
C GLU A 62 10.80 25.95 -14.34
N ASP A 63 10.86 26.43 -13.10
CA ASP A 63 10.70 25.58 -11.92
C ASP A 63 9.33 24.87 -11.91
N LEU A 64 8.29 25.53 -12.44
CA LEU A 64 6.97 24.92 -12.56
C LEU A 64 6.99 23.70 -13.49
N ILE A 65 7.71 23.80 -14.60
CA ILE A 65 7.85 22.71 -15.57
C ILE A 65 8.69 21.59 -14.98
N LEU A 66 9.85 21.93 -14.39
CA LEU A 66 10.74 20.97 -13.75
C LEU A 66 10.05 20.19 -12.63
N ALA A 67 9.23 20.87 -11.81
CA ALA A 67 8.49 20.23 -10.73
C ALA A 67 7.44 19.21 -11.24
N HIS A 68 6.69 19.55 -12.30
CA HIS A 68 5.73 18.63 -12.89
C HIS A 68 6.42 17.44 -13.58
N VAL A 69 7.49 17.68 -14.34
CA VAL A 69 8.27 16.60 -14.97
C VAL A 69 8.81 15.64 -13.92
N GLY A 70 9.45 16.16 -12.86
CA GLY A 70 9.97 15.35 -11.77
C GLY A 70 8.88 14.57 -11.03
N GLY A 71 7.71 15.19 -10.82
CA GLY A 71 6.55 14.52 -10.22
C GLY A 71 6.00 13.40 -11.10
N MET A 72 5.84 13.66 -12.40
CA MET A 72 5.37 12.68 -13.39
C MET A 72 6.32 11.50 -13.52
N ASP A 73 7.63 11.74 -13.61
CA ASP A 73 8.64 10.67 -13.69
C ASP A 73 8.69 9.84 -12.41
N THR A 74 8.56 10.48 -11.24
CA THR A 74 8.46 9.78 -9.95
C THR A 74 7.25 8.84 -9.92
N CYS A 75 6.08 9.33 -10.36
CA CYS A 75 4.87 8.52 -10.45
C CYS A 75 5.00 7.39 -11.47
N ALA A 76 5.56 7.65 -12.64
CA ALA A 76 5.76 6.64 -13.68
C ALA A 76 6.70 5.52 -13.20
N ARG A 77 7.81 5.86 -12.55
CA ARG A 77 8.71 4.87 -11.94
C ARG A 77 8.02 4.06 -10.85
N ALA A 78 7.27 4.73 -9.98
CA ALA A 78 6.51 4.08 -8.91
C ALA A 78 5.47 3.09 -9.46
N LEU A 79 4.71 3.48 -10.48
CA LEU A 79 3.73 2.63 -11.15
C LEU A 79 4.39 1.39 -11.77
N LYS A 80 5.51 1.55 -12.48
CA LYS A 80 6.24 0.42 -13.08
C LYS A 80 6.73 -0.57 -12.01
N SER A 81 7.24 -0.06 -10.90
CA SER A 81 7.74 -0.88 -9.78
C SER A 81 6.59 -1.67 -9.14
N ALA A 82 5.46 -0.99 -8.89
CA ALA A 82 4.26 -1.61 -8.33
C ALA A 82 3.67 -2.69 -9.25
N ALA A 83 3.58 -2.41 -10.55
CA ALA A 83 3.10 -3.36 -11.55
C ALA A 83 3.99 -4.61 -11.61
N ALA A 84 5.32 -4.43 -11.64
CA ALA A 84 6.26 -5.55 -11.69
C ALA A 84 6.15 -6.45 -10.43
N LEU A 85 6.02 -5.87 -9.23
CA LEU A 85 5.79 -6.65 -8.01
C LEU A 85 4.44 -7.36 -8.03
N MET A 86 3.38 -6.70 -8.52
CA MET A 86 2.05 -7.30 -8.61
C MET A 86 2.02 -8.49 -9.58
N GLU A 87 2.62 -8.32 -10.75
CA GLU A 87 2.75 -9.36 -11.77
C GLU A 87 3.57 -10.56 -11.29
N SER A 88 4.58 -10.33 -10.43
CA SER A 88 5.34 -11.43 -9.81
C SER A 88 4.48 -12.36 -8.95
N GLY A 89 3.40 -11.82 -8.36
CA GLY A 89 2.54 -12.52 -7.40
C GLY A 89 3.21 -12.87 -6.06
N GLU A 90 4.49 -12.54 -5.85
CA GLU A 90 5.25 -12.96 -4.65
C GLU A 90 4.66 -12.38 -3.36
N MET A 91 4.25 -11.10 -3.39
CA MET A 91 3.66 -10.42 -2.23
C MET A 91 2.28 -11.01 -1.89
N GLU A 92 1.41 -11.20 -2.88
CA GLU A 92 0.09 -11.80 -2.68
C GLU A 92 0.18 -13.27 -2.24
N ALA A 93 1.17 -14.02 -2.74
CA ALA A 93 1.44 -15.38 -2.28
C ALA A 93 1.82 -15.40 -0.79
N ALA A 94 2.64 -14.46 -0.33
CA ALA A 94 3.01 -14.33 1.08
C ALA A 94 1.80 -14.01 1.97
N VAL A 95 0.93 -13.10 1.53
CA VAL A 95 -0.33 -12.78 2.24
C VAL A 95 -1.25 -14.00 2.27
N LYS A 96 -1.50 -14.64 1.13
CA LYS A 96 -2.35 -15.85 1.04
C LYS A 96 -1.84 -16.95 1.96
N ALA A 97 -0.53 -17.20 2.00
CA ALA A 97 0.07 -18.19 2.89
C ALA A 97 -0.12 -17.84 4.38
N ARG A 98 0.03 -16.55 4.74
CA ARG A 98 -0.20 -16.07 6.12
C ARG A 98 -1.63 -16.32 6.59
N TYR A 99 -2.61 -16.13 5.71
CA TYR A 99 -4.03 -16.25 6.02
C TYR A 99 -4.66 -17.60 5.63
N ALA A 100 -3.87 -18.59 5.20
CA ALA A 100 -4.37 -19.88 4.70
C ALA A 100 -5.24 -20.64 5.72
N GLY A 101 -5.04 -20.44 7.02
CA GLY A 101 -5.85 -21.08 8.07
C GLY A 101 -7.28 -20.57 8.15
N TRP A 102 -7.58 -19.40 7.57
CA TRP A 102 -8.94 -18.83 7.62
C TRP A 102 -9.91 -19.55 6.70
N THR A 103 -9.45 -20.28 5.68
CA THR A 103 -10.33 -21.09 4.83
C THR A 103 -10.71 -22.45 5.45
N ASP A 104 -10.15 -22.79 6.62
CA ASP A 104 -10.51 -24.00 7.35
C ASP A 104 -12.00 -23.96 7.76
N PRO A 105 -12.79 -25.02 7.53
CA PRO A 105 -14.19 -25.10 7.98
C PRO A 105 -14.39 -24.73 9.45
N LYS A 106 -13.45 -25.07 10.33
CA LYS A 106 -13.50 -24.72 11.76
C LYS A 106 -13.28 -23.22 11.99
N ALA A 107 -12.39 -22.59 11.24
CA ALA A 107 -12.18 -21.14 11.30
C ALA A 107 -13.40 -20.38 10.75
N GLN A 108 -14.00 -20.88 9.68
CA GLN A 108 -15.23 -20.34 9.11
C GLN A 108 -16.43 -20.51 10.06
N ALA A 109 -16.54 -21.66 10.74
CA ALA A 109 -17.56 -21.89 11.76
C ALA A 109 -17.38 -20.94 12.95
N MET A 110 -16.16 -20.70 13.39
CA MET A 110 -15.84 -19.74 14.45
C MET A 110 -16.26 -18.31 14.05
N LEU A 111 -15.98 -17.86 12.82
CA LEU A 111 -16.34 -16.52 12.34
C LEU A 111 -17.85 -16.27 12.28
N LYS A 112 -18.65 -17.32 12.07
CA LYS A 112 -20.12 -17.23 12.04
C LYS A 112 -20.75 -17.45 13.42
N GLY A 113 -20.00 -17.99 14.36
CA GLY A 113 -20.44 -18.32 15.70
C GLY A 113 -20.35 -17.13 16.66
N SER A 114 -20.62 -17.39 17.93
CA SER A 114 -20.48 -16.40 19.00
C SER A 114 -19.12 -16.49 19.69
N LEU A 115 -18.76 -15.44 20.43
CA LEU A 115 -17.55 -15.42 21.23
C LEU A 115 -17.56 -16.49 22.33
N GLU A 116 -18.74 -16.78 22.90
CA GLU A 116 -18.91 -17.83 23.90
C GLU A 116 -18.61 -19.22 23.34
N ALA A 117 -19.08 -19.51 22.12
CA ALA A 117 -18.78 -20.77 21.44
C ALA A 117 -17.28 -20.91 21.12
N ALA A 118 -16.63 -19.82 20.71
CA ALA A 118 -15.18 -19.80 20.48
C ALA A 118 -14.38 -20.06 21.78
N ALA A 119 -14.75 -19.39 22.88
CA ALA A 119 -14.10 -19.57 24.18
C ALA A 119 -14.27 -20.99 24.73
N ALA A 120 -15.48 -21.55 24.64
CA ALA A 120 -15.74 -22.92 25.07
C ALA A 120 -14.89 -23.94 24.30
N ARG A 121 -14.72 -23.73 23.00
CA ARG A 121 -13.89 -24.59 22.14
C ARG A 121 -12.41 -24.55 22.53
N VAL A 122 -11.86 -23.36 22.80
CA VAL A 122 -10.46 -23.21 23.23
C VAL A 122 -10.20 -24.04 24.49
N THR A 123 -11.08 -23.93 25.49
CA THR A 123 -10.96 -24.71 26.74
C THR A 123 -11.14 -26.20 26.53
N ALA A 124 -12.15 -26.63 25.75
CA ALA A 124 -12.46 -28.04 25.53
C ALA A 124 -11.39 -28.79 24.71
N GLU A 125 -10.80 -28.12 23.72
CA GLU A 125 -9.77 -28.69 22.85
C GLU A 125 -8.33 -28.42 23.37
N GLY A 126 -8.17 -27.61 24.42
CA GLY A 126 -6.85 -27.21 24.94
C GLY A 126 -6.01 -26.44 23.92
N ILE A 127 -6.64 -25.53 23.15
CA ILE A 127 -6.00 -24.84 22.03
C ILE A 127 -4.95 -23.85 22.53
N GLU A 128 -3.69 -24.05 22.13
CA GLU A 128 -2.56 -23.16 22.41
C GLU A 128 -1.91 -22.68 21.09
N PRO A 129 -2.36 -21.53 20.53
CA PRO A 129 -1.86 -21.04 19.24
C PRO A 129 -0.38 -20.70 19.30
N GLN A 130 0.41 -21.26 18.38
CA GLN A 130 1.83 -20.92 18.27
C GLN A 130 2.04 -19.67 17.40
N PRO A 131 2.91 -18.74 17.80
CA PRO A 131 3.22 -17.57 17.00
C PRO A 131 3.84 -17.98 15.65
N LYS A 132 3.47 -17.26 14.59
CA LYS A 132 4.04 -17.42 13.26
C LYS A 132 4.77 -16.13 12.88
N SER A 133 6.04 -16.27 12.51
CA SER A 133 6.87 -15.15 12.03
C SER A 133 6.16 -14.32 10.96
N GLY A 134 6.17 -12.99 11.13
CA GLY A 134 5.63 -12.03 10.16
C GLY A 134 6.48 -11.89 8.90
N ARG A 135 7.79 -12.21 8.97
CA ARG A 135 8.75 -12.12 7.85
C ARG A 135 8.89 -10.69 7.29
N GLN A 136 8.73 -9.68 8.14
CA GLN A 136 8.72 -8.27 7.72
C GLN A 136 9.98 -7.90 6.92
N GLU A 137 11.17 -8.19 7.44
CA GLU A 137 12.44 -7.84 6.80
C GLU A 137 12.61 -8.56 5.46
N ARG A 138 12.08 -9.79 5.32
CA ARG A 138 12.06 -10.50 4.04
C ARG A 138 11.15 -9.81 3.03
N LEU A 139 9.99 -9.32 3.47
CA LEU A 139 9.01 -8.64 2.60
C LEU A 139 9.47 -7.24 2.21
N GLU A 140 10.13 -6.52 3.12
CA GLU A 140 10.81 -5.25 2.81
C GLU A 140 11.93 -5.47 1.78
N ASN A 141 12.74 -6.52 1.94
CA ASN A 141 13.76 -6.87 0.95
C ASN A 141 13.17 -7.32 -0.39
N LEU A 142 12.01 -7.99 -0.39
CA LEU A 142 11.28 -8.30 -1.62
C LEU A 142 10.87 -7.01 -2.32
N TRP A 143 10.24 -6.07 -1.59
CA TRP A 143 9.84 -4.76 -2.11
C TRP A 143 11.02 -4.00 -2.72
N ASN A 144 12.15 -3.93 -2.01
CA ASN A 144 13.37 -3.25 -2.45
C ASN A 144 14.00 -3.80 -3.73
N ARG A 145 13.63 -5.00 -4.20
CA ARG A 145 14.10 -5.52 -5.49
C ARG A 145 13.40 -4.88 -6.68
N TYR A 146 12.22 -4.30 -6.47
CA TYR A 146 11.38 -3.75 -7.53
C TYR A 146 11.46 -2.22 -7.64
N VAL A 147 11.84 -1.52 -6.57
CA VAL A 147 11.86 -0.03 -6.51
C VAL A 147 13.23 0.56 -6.83
#